data_AF-A0A4D4JV63-F1
#
_entry.id   AF-A0A4D4JV63-F1
#
_cell.length_a   1.000
_cell.length_b   1.000
_cell.length_c   1.000
_cell.angle_alpha   90.00
_cell.angle_beta   90.00
_cell.angle_gamma   90.00
#
_symmetry.space_group_name_H-M   'P 1'
#
loop_
_entity.id
_entity.type
_entity.pdbx_description
1 polymer ?
#
loop_
_entity_poly.entity_id
_entity_poly.type
_entity_poly.pdbx_seq_one_letter_code
_entity_poly.pdbx_strand_id
1 'polypeptide(L)'
;MNPILIALAISVAANGLLGWAYLGQRDDTTEAQTALRDMEGQRDGIRQAASECSASVDDLRKLAERRYVVAAPARAAAASAAQGHNQRADVILSTPAPVPGDVCASAQARVDEWLKGRAKP
;
A
#
# COMPACT_ATOMS: atom_id res chain seq x y z
N MET A 1 74.94 -14.70 38.59
CA MET A 1 73.71 -14.59 37.77
C MET A 1 73.91 -15.48 36.54
N ASN A 2 73.09 -16.52 36.35
CA ASN A 2 73.33 -17.51 35.29
C ASN A 2 72.84 -16.97 33.94
N PRO A 3 73.73 -16.74 32.95
CA PRO A 3 73.36 -16.14 31.66
C PRO A 3 72.32 -16.97 30.89
N ILE A 4 72.29 -18.29 31.09
CA ILE A 4 71.32 -19.19 30.46
C ILE A 4 69.90 -18.91 30.98
N LEU A 5 69.75 -18.70 32.29
CA LEU A 5 68.45 -18.40 32.90
C LEU A 5 67.92 -17.04 32.45
N ILE A 6 68.80 -16.06 32.25
CA ILE A 6 68.42 -14.75 31.72
C ILE A 6 67.91 -14.88 30.28
N ALA A 7 68.65 -15.59 29.41
CA ALA A 7 68.24 -15.79 28.02
C ALA A 7 66.90 -16.51 27.91
N LEU A 8 66.66 -17.52 28.76
CA LEU A 8 65.41 -18.27 28.78
C LEU A 8 64.24 -17.42 29.27
N ALA A 9 64.44 -16.59 30.29
CA ALA A 9 63.43 -15.65 30.78
C ALA A 9 63.04 -14.62 29.69
N ILE A 10 64.02 -14.08 28.95
CA ILE A 10 63.77 -13.16 27.84
C ILE A 10 62.97 -13.85 26.73
N SER A 11 63.31 -15.10 26.39
CA SER A 11 62.60 -15.86 25.35
C SER A 11 61.13 -16.11 25.72
N VAL A 12 60.86 -16.52 26.97
CA VAL A 12 59.48 -16.74 27.45
C VAL A 12 58.68 -15.43 27.44
N ALA A 13 59.28 -14.33 27.92
CA ALA A 13 58.63 -13.03 27.91
C ALA A 13 58.31 -12.55 26.49
N ALA A 14 59.24 -12.72 25.54
CA ALA A 14 59.04 -12.36 24.14
C ALA A 14 57.90 -13.18 23.49
N ASN A 15 57.84 -14.49 23.74
CA ASN A 15 56.77 -15.34 23.24
C ASN A 15 55.40 -14.99 23.86
N GLY A 16 55.38 -14.67 25.16
CA GLY A 16 54.16 -14.23 25.84
C GLY A 16 53.61 -12.92 25.27
N LEU A 17 54.49 -11.94 25.04
CA LEU A 17 54.12 -10.65 24.42
C LEU A 17 53.62 -10.83 22.98
N LEU A 18 54.29 -11.65 22.18
CA LEU A 18 53.87 -11.97 20.81
C LEU A 18 52.51 -12.67 20.78
N GLY A 19 52.30 -13.65 21.67
CA GLY A 19 51.02 -14.34 21.81
C GLY A 19 49.88 -13.39 22.21
N TRP A 20 50.14 -12.49 23.16
CA TRP A 20 49.16 -11.49 23.57
C TRP A 20 48.79 -10.51 22.45
N ALA A 21 49.80 -10.00 21.73
CA ALA A 21 49.58 -9.11 20.59
C ALA A 21 48.78 -9.80 19.46
N TYR A 22 49.09 -11.07 19.17
CA TYR A 22 48.35 -11.86 18.19
C TYR A 22 46.89 -12.08 18.59
N LEU A 23 46.63 -12.42 19.86
CA LEU A 23 45.27 -12.61 20.36
C LEU A 23 44.47 -11.31 20.28
N GLY A 24 45.04 -10.17 20.70
CA GLY A 24 44.37 -8.87 20.58
C GLY A 24 43.99 -8.54 19.13
N GLN A 25 44.93 -8.70 18.19
CA GLN A 25 44.66 -8.45 16.78
C GLN A 25 43.59 -9.41 16.21
N ARG A 26 43.61 -10.68 16.63
CA ARG A 26 42.60 -11.66 16.21
C ARG A 26 41.21 -11.29 16.74
N ASP A 27 41.11 -10.86 17.98
CA ASP A 27 39.84 -10.47 18.60
C ASP A 27 39.26 -9.25 17.88
N ASP A 28 40.07 -8.21 17.64
CA ASP A 28 39.66 -7.02 16.86
C ASP A 28 39.13 -7.39 15.47
N THR A 29 39.82 -8.29 14.76
CA THR A 29 39.36 -8.74 13.44
C THR A 29 38.09 -9.57 13.49
N THR A 30 37.88 -10.34 14.56
CA THR A 30 36.69 -11.16 14.76
C THR A 30 35.49 -10.28 15.10
N GLU A 31 35.68 -9.27 15.94
CA GLU A 31 34.67 -8.27 16.25
C GLU A 31 34.26 -7.49 14.99
N ALA A 32 35.24 -7.02 14.20
CA ALA A 32 34.98 -6.33 12.95
C ALA A 32 34.20 -7.21 11.94
N GLN A 33 34.57 -8.49 11.80
CA GLN A 33 33.83 -9.43 10.93
C GLN A 33 32.40 -9.67 11.42
N THR A 34 32.20 -9.75 12.74
CA THR A 34 30.88 -9.94 13.33
C THR A 34 30.01 -8.72 13.07
N ALA A 35 30.54 -7.52 13.31
CA ALA A 35 29.85 -6.26 13.03
C ALA A 35 29.46 -6.12 11.54
N LEU A 36 30.34 -6.54 10.62
CA LEU A 36 30.03 -6.54 9.18
C LEU A 36 28.88 -7.49 8.84
N ARG A 37 28.89 -8.72 9.37
CA ARG A 37 27.80 -9.69 9.14
C ARG A 37 26.47 -9.19 9.70
N ASP A 38 26.48 -8.57 10.88
CA ASP A 38 25.27 -8.00 11.47
C ASP A 38 24.71 -6.86 10.62
N MET A 39 25.58 -6.00 10.08
CA MET A 39 25.19 -4.92 9.17
C MET A 39 24.63 -5.47 7.84
N GLU A 40 25.23 -6.53 7.29
CA GLU A 40 24.71 -7.20 6.10
C GLU A 40 23.32 -7.80 6.34
N GLY A 41 23.14 -8.50 7.47
CA GLY A 41 21.85 -9.05 7.87
C GLY A 41 20.77 -7.98 8.04
N GLN A 42 21.09 -6.86 8.70
CA GLN A 42 20.16 -5.73 8.84
C GLN A 42 19.78 -5.13 7.48
N ARG A 43 20.78 -4.91 6.61
CA ARG A 43 20.56 -4.34 5.28
C ARG A 43 19.68 -5.24 4.42
N ASP A 44 19.94 -6.54 4.43
CA ASP A 44 19.18 -7.48 3.61
C ASP A 44 17.76 -7.68 4.17
N GLY A 45 17.58 -7.64 5.50
CA GLY A 45 16.26 -7.57 6.12
C GLY A 45 15.47 -6.32 5.72
N ILE A 46 16.09 -5.14 5.71
CA ILE A 46 15.45 -3.89 5.25
C ILE A 46 15.05 -3.99 3.77
N ARG A 47 15.94 -4.53 2.91
CA ARG A 47 15.65 -4.72 1.49
C ARG A 47 14.49 -5.67 1.28
N GLN A 48 14.45 -6.77 2.03
CA GLN A 48 13.35 -7.72 1.97
C GLN A 48 12.03 -7.05 2.38
N ALA A 49 12.00 -6.37 3.53
CA ALA A 49 10.81 -5.66 3.98
C ALA A 49 10.34 -4.58 2.97
N ALA A 50 11.27 -3.85 2.37
CA ALA A 50 10.97 -2.86 1.33
C ALA A 50 10.40 -3.51 0.06
N SER A 51 10.90 -4.68 -0.32
CA SER A 51 10.41 -5.44 -1.47
C SER A 51 8.99 -5.98 -1.24
N GLU A 52 8.71 -6.51 -0.04
CA GLU A 52 7.39 -7.01 0.35
C GLU A 52 6.36 -5.86 0.41
N CYS A 53 6.74 -4.72 0.99
CA CYS A 53 5.92 -3.52 0.98
C CYS A 53 5.59 -3.08 -0.46
N SER A 54 6.61 -3.01 -1.32
CA SER A 54 6.43 -2.63 -2.72
C SER A 54 5.52 -3.60 -3.49
N ALA A 55 5.67 -4.92 -3.26
CA ALA A 55 4.80 -5.93 -3.85
C ALA A 55 3.35 -5.78 -3.40
N SER A 56 3.12 -5.54 -2.11
CA SER A 56 1.77 -5.33 -1.57
C SER A 56 1.08 -4.10 -2.16
N VAL A 57 1.82 -2.99 -2.36
CA VAL A 57 1.30 -1.78 -3.00
C VAL A 57 0.98 -2.03 -4.48
N ASP A 58 1.80 -2.80 -5.18
CA ASP A 58 1.53 -3.18 -6.57
C ASP A 58 0.26 -4.05 -6.69
N ASP A 59 0.04 -4.95 -5.75
CA ASP A 59 -1.18 -5.76 -5.71
C ASP A 59 -2.43 -4.94 -5.39
N LEU A 60 -2.34 -3.96 -4.48
CA LEU A 60 -3.40 -2.99 -4.24
C LEU A 60 -3.72 -2.18 -5.51
N ARG A 61 -2.69 -1.74 -6.24
CA ARG A 61 -2.84 -1.04 -7.53
C ARG A 61 -3.57 -1.90 -8.56
N LYS A 62 -3.18 -3.16 -8.71
CA LYS A 62 -3.87 -4.12 -9.62
C LYS A 62 -5.32 -4.36 -9.21
N LEU A 63 -5.60 -4.47 -7.91
CA LEU A 63 -6.96 -4.64 -7.41
C LEU A 63 -7.82 -3.41 -7.70
N ALA A 64 -7.28 -2.20 -7.49
CA ALA A 64 -7.95 -0.95 -7.79
C ALA A 64 -8.28 -0.85 -9.29
N GLU A 65 -7.33 -1.18 -10.17
CA GLU A 65 -7.54 -1.18 -11.62
C GLU A 65 -8.64 -2.17 -12.03
N ARG A 66 -8.60 -3.40 -11.50
CA ARG A 66 -9.67 -4.38 -11.73
C ARG A 66 -11.03 -3.86 -11.30
N ARG A 67 -11.13 -3.26 -10.11
CA ARG A 67 -12.39 -2.67 -9.62
C ARG A 67 -12.84 -1.50 -10.49
N TYR A 68 -11.92 -0.68 -10.96
CA TYR A 68 -12.22 0.43 -11.85
C TYR A 68 -12.85 -0.06 -13.17
N VAL A 69 -12.26 -1.06 -13.80
CA VAL A 69 -12.74 -1.67 -15.05
C VAL A 69 -14.08 -2.38 -14.83
N VAL A 70 -14.19 -3.23 -13.81
CA VAL A 70 -15.43 -3.98 -13.50
C VAL A 70 -16.59 -3.06 -13.16
N ALA A 71 -16.34 -1.94 -12.49
CA ALA A 71 -17.38 -0.96 -12.16
C ALA A 71 -17.73 0.00 -13.32
N ALA A 72 -16.92 0.06 -14.39
CA ALA A 72 -17.19 0.92 -15.54
C ALA A 72 -18.58 0.72 -16.17
N PRO A 73 -19.05 -0.52 -16.48
CA PRO A 73 -20.39 -0.71 -17.03
C PRO A 73 -21.49 -0.29 -16.06
N ALA A 74 -21.34 -0.53 -14.75
CA ALA A 74 -22.31 -0.10 -13.75
C ALA A 74 -22.39 1.43 -13.67
N ARG A 75 -21.25 2.14 -13.69
CA ARG A 75 -21.21 3.60 -13.76
C ARG A 75 -21.86 4.12 -15.05
N ALA A 76 -21.60 3.50 -16.18
CA ALA A 76 -22.21 3.87 -17.46
C ALA A 76 -23.73 3.67 -17.45
N ALA A 77 -24.21 2.54 -16.91
CA ALA A 77 -25.64 2.26 -16.76
C ALA A 77 -26.32 3.28 -15.83
N ALA A 78 -25.69 3.62 -14.70
CA ALA A 78 -26.19 4.64 -13.78
C ALA A 78 -26.24 6.03 -14.44
N ALA A 79 -25.20 6.40 -15.20
CA ALA A 79 -25.18 7.66 -15.95
C ALA A 79 -26.28 7.72 -17.01
N SER A 80 -26.50 6.62 -17.74
CA SER A 80 -27.57 6.51 -18.73
C SER A 80 -28.95 6.61 -18.08
N ALA A 81 -29.17 5.93 -16.95
CA ALA A 81 -30.42 6.04 -16.20
C ALA A 81 -30.66 7.47 -15.71
N ALA A 82 -29.64 8.13 -15.15
CA ALA A 82 -29.72 9.52 -14.72
C ALA A 82 -30.07 10.46 -15.89
N GLN A 83 -29.44 10.26 -17.05
CA GLN A 83 -29.76 11.04 -18.26
C GLN A 83 -31.23 10.84 -18.68
N GLY A 84 -31.73 9.61 -18.67
CA GLY A 84 -33.14 9.32 -18.96
C GLY A 84 -34.10 9.97 -17.96
N HIS A 85 -33.74 10.01 -16.67
CA HIS A 85 -34.52 10.72 -15.65
C HIS A 85 -34.54 12.24 -15.88
N ASN A 86 -33.40 12.84 -16.23
CA ASN A 86 -33.30 14.27 -16.54
C ASN A 86 -34.15 14.64 -17.76
N GLN A 87 -34.05 13.87 -18.85
CA GLN A 87 -34.87 14.09 -20.04
C GLN A 87 -36.37 14.01 -19.74
N ARG A 88 -36.80 13.05 -18.92
CA ARG A 88 -38.20 12.97 -18.47
C ARG A 88 -38.61 14.17 -17.63
N ALA A 89 -37.73 14.66 -16.75
CA ALA A 89 -38.00 15.85 -15.97
C ALA A 89 -38.18 17.08 -16.87
N ASP A 90 -37.31 17.26 -17.86
CA ASP A 90 -37.41 18.37 -18.84
C ASP A 90 -38.74 18.33 -19.61
N VAL A 91 -39.18 17.14 -20.03
CA VAL A 91 -40.49 16.96 -20.67
C VAL A 91 -41.62 17.34 -19.72
N ILE A 92 -41.58 16.88 -18.47
CA ILE A 92 -42.62 17.21 -17.48
C ILE A 92 -42.68 18.72 -17.23
N LEU A 93 -41.52 19.37 -17.05
CA LEU A 93 -41.43 20.79 -16.76
C LEU A 93 -41.85 21.67 -17.95
N SER A 94 -41.60 21.23 -19.18
CA SER A 94 -42.01 21.94 -20.40
C SER A 94 -43.46 21.68 -20.82
N THR A 95 -44.06 20.58 -20.36
CA THR A 95 -45.46 20.26 -20.67
C THR A 95 -46.39 21.23 -19.93
N PRO A 96 -47.39 21.85 -20.61
CA PRO A 96 -48.40 22.69 -19.96
C PRO A 96 -49.21 21.97 -18.88
N ALA A 97 -49.89 22.75 -18.02
CA ALA A 97 -50.77 22.20 -16.99
C ALA A 97 -51.91 21.37 -17.62
N PRO A 98 -52.14 20.11 -17.19
CA PRO A 98 -53.24 19.28 -17.70
C PRO A 98 -54.62 19.89 -17.47
N VAL A 99 -54.78 20.62 -16.35
CA VAL A 99 -56.02 21.33 -15.99
C VAL A 99 -55.69 22.81 -15.81
N PRO A 100 -55.85 23.64 -16.85
CA PRO A 100 -55.58 25.07 -16.77
C PRO A 100 -56.40 25.73 -15.65
N GLY A 101 -55.73 26.50 -14.79
CA GLY A 101 -56.37 27.20 -13.67
C GLY A 101 -56.59 26.38 -12.40
N ASP A 102 -56.43 25.05 -12.45
CA ASP A 102 -56.50 24.18 -11.27
C ASP A 102 -55.15 23.48 -11.04
N VAL A 103 -54.35 24.09 -10.15
CA VAL A 103 -53.00 23.61 -9.81
C VAL A 103 -53.02 22.28 -9.06
N CYS A 104 -54.05 22.04 -8.23
CA CYS A 104 -54.17 20.82 -7.44
C CYS A 104 -54.56 19.64 -8.33
N ALA A 105 -55.55 19.80 -9.20
CA ALA A 105 -55.93 18.77 -10.17
C ALA A 105 -54.80 18.47 -11.16
N SER A 106 -54.08 19.50 -11.61
CA SER A 106 -52.91 19.34 -12.48
C SER A 106 -51.76 18.59 -11.80
N ALA A 107 -51.49 18.85 -10.53
CA ALA A 107 -50.46 18.15 -9.77
C ALA A 107 -50.84 16.67 -9.55
N GLN A 108 -52.09 16.41 -9.18
CA GLN A 108 -52.61 15.04 -9.00
C GLN A 108 -52.46 14.23 -10.29
N ALA A 109 -52.89 14.78 -11.44
CA ALA A 109 -52.79 14.10 -12.74
C ALA A 109 -51.34 13.74 -13.11
N ARG A 110 -50.37 14.61 -12.80
CA ARG A 110 -48.94 14.36 -13.05
C ARG A 110 -48.36 13.28 -12.13
N VAL A 111 -48.76 13.26 -10.86
CA VAL A 111 -48.34 12.22 -9.90
C VAL A 111 -48.92 10.87 -10.30
N ASP A 112 -50.21 10.81 -10.62
CA ASP A 112 -50.88 9.58 -11.05
C ASP A 112 -50.21 8.99 -12.29
N GLU A 113 -49.90 9.83 -13.28
CA GLU A 113 -49.18 9.40 -14.48
C GLU A 113 -47.77 8.89 -14.19
N TRP A 114 -47.05 9.57 -13.29
CA TRP A 114 -45.72 9.13 -12.88
C TRP A 114 -45.75 7.81 -12.10
N LEU A 115 -46.77 7.58 -11.27
CA LEU A 115 -46.96 6.33 -10.52
C LEU A 115 -47.23 5.14 -11.47
N LYS A 116 -48.02 5.33 -12.54
CA LYS A 116 -48.21 4.30 -13.57
C LYS A 116 -46.88 3.85 -14.18
N GLY A 117 -45.98 4.79 -14.44
CA GLY A 117 -44.65 4.51 -14.99
C GLY A 117 -43.66 3.88 -13.99
N ARG A 118 -43.96 3.84 -12.69
CA ARG A 118 -43.13 3.16 -11.68
C ARG A 118 -43.46 1.68 -11.51
N ALA A 119 -44.68 1.26 -11.84
CA ALA A 119 -45.06 -0.14 -11.81
C ALA A 119 -44.36 -0.84 -12.99
N LYS A 120 -43.29 -1.58 -12.71
CA LYS A 120 -42.83 -2.64 -13.62
C LYS A 120 -43.62 -3.92 -13.31
N PRO A 121 -43.95 -4.78 -14.30
CA PRO A 121 -44.17 -6.20 -14.00
C PRO A 121 -42.91 -6.82 -13.38
#